data_AF-A0A0C1UZJ5-F1
#
_entry.id   AF-A0A0C1UZJ5-F1
#
_cell.length_a   1.000
_cell.length_b   1.000
_cell.length_c   1.000
_cell.angle_alpha   90.00
_cell.angle_beta   90.00
_cell.angle_gamma   90.00
#
_symmetry.space_group_name_H-M   'P 1'
#
loop_
_entity.id
_entity.type
_entity.pdbx_description
1 polymer ?
#
loop_
_entity_poly.entity_id
_entity_poly.type
_entity_poly.pdbx_seq_one_letter_code
_entity_poly.pdbx_strand_id
1 'polypeptide(L)'
;MKDQLRATLIIVSYGRPDLVLQLLDSIAQHTPEPHELLIIDNASKSAEARMITTHPSQPRVIEAPRNLGYGGGVNFGVRNSATETVVIMNSDLQVTPKWLSPLLAVIEQHTAAIAAPLYLDGDGNTIESGASITVDGHVLGSRTSGVGLKPVDHVSAACWAFNKQWFEAMGGFDPTYGLGYYEDK
;
A
#
# COMPACT_ATOMS: atom_id res chain seq x y z
N MET A 1 -10.07 -25.50 8.33
CA MET A 1 -8.72 -24.91 8.29
C MET A 1 -8.85 -23.48 8.73
N LYS A 2 -8.06 -23.00 9.70
CA LYS A 2 -7.97 -21.55 9.91
C LYS A 2 -7.32 -21.00 8.65
N ASP A 3 -8.00 -20.12 7.94
CA ASP A 3 -7.40 -19.46 6.78
C ASP A 3 -6.16 -18.71 7.25
N GLN A 4 -5.00 -19.16 6.79
CA GLN A 4 -3.75 -18.50 7.04
C GLN A 4 -3.77 -17.16 6.29
N LEU A 5 -3.45 -16.08 6.99
CA LEU A 5 -3.36 -14.76 6.38
C LEU A 5 -2.34 -14.79 5.23
N ARG A 6 -2.74 -14.31 4.06
CA ARG A 6 -1.88 -14.23 2.87
C ARG A 6 -1.08 -12.95 2.83
N ALA A 7 -1.63 -11.84 3.35
CA ALA A 7 -0.96 -10.56 3.37
C ALA A 7 -1.41 -9.67 4.53
N THR A 8 -0.60 -8.65 4.83
CA THR A 8 -0.95 -7.53 5.70
C THR A 8 -1.07 -6.28 4.84
N LEU A 9 -2.26 -5.69 4.82
CA LEU A 9 -2.55 -4.43 4.14
C LEU A 9 -2.31 -3.28 5.12
N ILE A 10 -1.33 -2.44 4.80
CA ILE A 10 -0.86 -1.34 5.64
C ILE A 10 -1.36 -0.03 5.05
N ILE A 11 -2.12 0.72 5.84
CA ILE A 11 -2.63 2.04 5.46
C ILE A 11 -2.11 3.06 6.48
N VAL A 12 -1.35 4.04 6.00
CA VAL A 12 -0.93 5.18 6.83
C VAL A 12 -2.04 6.23 6.82
N SER A 13 -2.54 6.58 7.99
CA SER A 13 -3.64 7.52 8.17
C SER A 13 -3.17 8.80 8.87
N TYR A 14 -3.60 9.95 8.36
CA TYR A 14 -3.37 11.24 9.01
C TYR A 14 -4.48 12.25 8.70
N GLY A 15 -5.31 12.57 9.71
CA GLY A 15 -6.28 13.68 9.63
C GLY A 15 -7.44 13.50 8.65
N ARG A 16 -7.57 12.34 8.00
CA ARG A 16 -8.65 12.00 7.05
C ARG A 16 -9.19 10.59 7.25
N PRO A 17 -9.80 10.31 8.42
CA PRO A 17 -10.35 8.98 8.70
C PRO A 17 -11.50 8.60 7.74
N ASP A 18 -12.20 9.59 7.17
CA ASP A 18 -13.24 9.39 6.16
C ASP A 18 -12.73 8.67 4.90
N LEU A 19 -11.50 8.96 4.47
CA LEU A 19 -10.88 8.28 3.32
C LEU A 19 -10.54 6.83 3.66
N VAL A 20 -9.98 6.61 4.86
CA VAL A 20 -9.68 5.25 5.35
C VAL A 20 -10.94 4.40 5.43
N LEU A 21 -12.05 4.95 5.93
CA LEU A 21 -13.32 4.21 6.01
C LEU A 21 -13.84 3.82 4.61
N GLN A 22 -13.78 4.72 3.62
CA GLN A 22 -14.15 4.41 2.24
C GLN A 22 -13.26 3.33 1.62
N LEU A 23 -11.95 3.39 1.88
CA LEU A 23 -11.02 2.34 1.44
C LEU A 23 -11.37 1.00 2.10
N LEU A 24 -11.65 0.97 3.40
CA LEU A 24 -12.03 -0.24 4.14
C LEU A 24 -13.34 -0.86 3.61
N ASP A 25 -14.33 -0.04 3.23
CA ASP A 25 -15.55 -0.50 2.58
C ASP A 25 -15.24 -1.20 1.25
N SER A 26 -14.41 -0.56 0.39
CA SER A 26 -14.03 -1.14 -0.90
C SER A 26 -13.22 -2.43 -0.74
N ILE A 27 -12.32 -2.50 0.26
CA ILE A 27 -11.56 -3.71 0.58
C ILE A 27 -12.51 -4.83 1.00
N ALA A 28 -13.45 -4.56 1.92
CA ALA A 28 -14.42 -5.54 2.38
C ALA A 28 -15.28 -6.10 1.24
N GLN A 29 -15.58 -5.27 0.23
CA GLN A 29 -16.37 -5.66 -0.93
C GLN A 29 -15.56 -6.49 -1.96
N HIS A 30 -14.28 -6.19 -2.14
CA HIS A 30 -13.51 -6.65 -3.31
C HIS A 30 -12.30 -7.53 -3.00
N THR A 31 -12.04 -7.84 -1.74
CA THR A 31 -10.83 -8.56 -1.28
C THR A 31 -11.20 -9.84 -0.54
N PRO A 32 -11.53 -10.93 -1.26
CA PRO A 32 -11.86 -12.22 -0.66
C PRO A 32 -10.65 -12.96 -0.05
N GLU A 33 -9.42 -12.57 -0.40
CA GLU A 33 -8.21 -13.20 0.09
C GLU A 33 -8.04 -12.96 1.60
N PRO A 34 -7.67 -13.96 2.42
CA PRO A 34 -7.45 -13.77 3.85
C PRO A 34 -6.31 -12.77 4.11
N HIS A 35 -6.60 -11.70 4.85
CA HIS A 35 -5.63 -10.63 5.08
C HIS A 35 -5.78 -9.96 6.46
N GLU A 36 -4.68 -9.38 6.94
CA GLU A 36 -4.70 -8.44 8.07
C GLU A 36 -4.89 -7.02 7.53
N LEU A 37 -5.75 -6.24 8.20
CA LEU A 37 -5.82 -4.79 8.01
C LEU A 37 -5.06 -4.09 9.14
N LEU A 38 -3.99 -3.40 8.79
CA LEU A 38 -3.15 -2.66 9.73
C LEU A 38 -3.16 -1.16 9.38
N ILE A 39 -3.78 -0.37 10.25
CA ILE A 39 -3.82 1.09 10.10
C ILE A 39 -2.76 1.69 11.01
N ILE A 40 -1.89 2.51 10.43
CA ILE A 40 -0.92 3.32 11.18
C ILE A 40 -1.50 4.73 11.31
N ASP A 41 -2.05 5.03 12.49
CA ASP A 41 -2.46 6.39 12.83
C ASP A 41 -1.21 7.22 13.11
N ASN A 42 -0.88 8.14 12.20
CA ASN A 42 0.37 8.87 12.20
C ASN A 42 0.35 10.07 13.17
N ALA A 43 -0.04 9.80 14.42
CA ALA A 43 -0.33 10.78 15.47
C ALA A 43 -1.36 11.83 15.05
N SER A 44 -2.48 11.38 14.45
CA SER A 44 -3.59 12.27 14.18
C SER A 44 -4.17 12.78 15.51
N LYS A 45 -4.32 14.10 15.65
CA LYS A 45 -4.89 14.71 16.86
C LYS A 45 -6.42 14.58 16.92
N SER A 46 -7.04 13.86 15.97
CA SER A 46 -8.49 13.82 15.82
C SER A 46 -9.08 12.68 16.65
N ALA A 47 -10.10 13.02 17.44
CA ALA A 47 -10.95 12.02 18.12
C ALA A 47 -11.59 11.03 17.11
N GLU A 48 -11.63 11.40 15.85
CA GLU A 48 -12.19 10.68 14.71
C GLU A 48 -11.36 9.45 14.31
N ALA A 49 -10.08 9.34 14.70
CA ALA A 49 -9.30 8.12 14.50
C ALA A 49 -9.95 6.89 15.17
N ARG A 50 -10.73 7.10 16.24
CA ARG A 50 -11.53 6.06 16.90
C ARG A 50 -12.60 5.46 15.98
N MET A 51 -13.11 6.20 15.00
CA MET A 51 -14.10 5.70 14.06
C MET A 51 -13.56 4.52 13.25
N ILE A 52 -12.27 4.55 12.91
CA ILE A 52 -11.59 3.45 12.18
C ILE A 52 -11.66 2.15 12.99
N THR A 53 -11.44 2.22 14.32
CA THR A 53 -11.47 1.02 15.18
C THR A 53 -12.85 0.38 15.29
N THR A 54 -13.92 1.14 15.00
CA THR A 54 -15.31 0.65 15.04
C THR A 54 -15.80 0.09 13.70
N HIS A 55 -14.96 0.11 12.65
CA HIS A 55 -15.34 -0.38 11.34
C HIS A 55 -15.64 -1.89 11.36
N PRO A 56 -16.67 -2.39 10.63
CA PRO A 56 -17.02 -3.81 10.60
C PRO A 56 -15.88 -4.76 10.16
N SER A 57 -14.93 -4.27 9.36
CA SER A 57 -13.72 -5.01 8.95
C SER A 57 -12.70 -5.24 10.09
N GLN A 58 -12.94 -4.67 11.28
CA GLN A 58 -12.10 -4.84 12.47
C GLN A 58 -10.59 -4.61 12.22
N PRO A 59 -10.20 -3.45 11.67
CA PRO A 59 -8.78 -3.17 11.43
C PRO A 59 -8.01 -3.09 12.75
N ARG A 60 -6.77 -3.60 12.76
CA ARG A 60 -5.83 -3.31 13.84
C ARG A 60 -5.26 -1.92 13.63
N VAL A 61 -5.47 -1.03 14.61
CA VAL A 61 -4.95 0.34 14.56
C VAL A 61 -3.79 0.48 15.53
N ILE A 62 -2.67 1.01 15.06
CA ILE A 62 -1.50 1.35 15.89
C ILE A 62 -1.23 2.84 15.74
N GLU A 63 -1.15 3.53 16.88
CA GLU A 63 -0.78 4.93 16.94
C GLU A 63 0.75 5.09 16.90
N ALA A 64 1.25 5.93 15.99
CA ALA A 64 2.64 6.32 15.93
C ALA A 64 2.96 7.36 17.02
N PRO A 65 4.18 7.36 17.60
CA PRO A 65 4.55 8.28 18.69
C PRO A 65 4.59 9.76 18.28
N ARG A 66 4.63 10.03 16.98
CA ARG A 66 4.57 11.35 16.33
C ARG A 66 4.22 11.13 14.86
N ASN A 67 3.98 12.20 14.11
CA ASN A 67 3.88 12.10 12.66
C ASN A 67 5.26 11.71 12.08
N LEU A 68 5.35 10.49 11.55
CA LEU A 68 6.54 9.88 10.93
C LEU A 68 6.62 10.15 9.42
N GLY A 69 5.68 10.91 8.86
CA GLY A 69 5.46 10.98 7.41
C GLY A 69 4.99 9.67 6.81
N TYR A 70 4.81 9.64 5.48
CA TYR A 70 4.35 8.45 4.78
C TYR A 70 5.36 7.30 4.88
N GLY A 71 6.60 7.50 4.42
CA GLY A 71 7.62 6.45 4.42
C GLY A 71 7.95 5.92 5.82
N GLY A 72 8.06 6.82 6.81
CA GLY A 72 8.26 6.41 8.21
C GLY A 72 7.05 5.65 8.79
N GLY A 73 5.83 6.04 8.42
CA GLY A 73 4.60 5.32 8.76
C GLY A 73 4.55 3.92 8.16
N VAL A 74 4.91 3.78 6.88
CA VAL A 74 5.04 2.49 6.19
C VAL A 74 6.08 1.61 6.89
N ASN A 75 7.30 2.12 7.12
CA ASN A 75 8.35 1.37 7.81
C ASN A 75 7.91 0.92 9.22
N PHE A 76 7.14 1.75 9.93
CA PHE A 76 6.56 1.38 11.21
C PHE A 76 5.51 0.28 11.07
N GLY A 77 4.64 0.36 10.07
CA GLY A 77 3.67 -0.69 9.77
C GLY A 77 4.31 -2.01 9.37
N VAL A 78 5.31 -1.99 8.49
CA VAL A 78 6.00 -3.21 8.00
C VAL A 78 6.61 -3.97 9.16
N ARG A 79 7.27 -3.29 10.10
CA ARG A 79 7.82 -3.92 11.31
C ARG A 79 6.75 -4.59 12.17
N ASN A 80 5.54 -4.03 12.18
CA ASN A 80 4.42 -4.55 12.94
C ASN A 80 3.54 -5.56 12.17
N SER A 81 3.75 -5.79 10.88
CA SER A 81 2.90 -6.69 10.08
C SER A 81 3.02 -8.16 10.52
N ALA A 82 1.90 -8.90 10.44
CA ALA A 82 1.83 -10.31 10.85
C ALA A 82 2.26 -11.31 9.76
N THR A 83 2.42 -10.86 8.52
CA THR A 83 2.65 -11.73 7.35
C THR A 83 3.95 -11.39 6.61
N GLU A 84 4.42 -12.34 5.80
CA GLU A 84 5.61 -12.16 4.97
C GLU A 84 5.33 -11.29 3.73
N THR A 85 4.15 -11.40 3.14
CA THR A 85 3.72 -10.52 2.04
C THR A 85 3.02 -9.28 2.60
N VAL A 86 3.57 -8.11 2.31
CA VAL A 86 3.00 -6.83 2.75
C VAL A 86 2.44 -6.09 1.55
N VAL A 87 1.30 -5.44 1.74
CA VAL A 87 0.71 -4.51 0.76
C VAL A 87 0.57 -3.15 1.42
N ILE A 88 1.32 -2.15 0.98
CA ILE A 88 1.13 -0.76 1.43
C ILE A 88 0.09 -0.09 0.55
N MET A 89 -0.72 0.80 1.12
CA MET A 89 -1.80 1.50 0.42
C MET A 89 -1.93 2.93 0.93
N ASN A 90 -2.07 3.90 0.01
CA ASN A 90 -2.53 5.23 0.37
C ASN A 90 -3.98 5.17 0.84
N SER A 91 -4.33 6.03 1.80
CA SER A 91 -5.65 6.04 2.43
C SER A 91 -6.79 6.49 1.52
N ASP A 92 -6.49 7.14 0.41
CA ASP A 92 -7.43 7.74 -0.54
C ASP A 92 -7.72 6.85 -1.76
N LEU A 93 -7.21 5.61 -1.77
CA LEU A 93 -7.50 4.63 -2.80
C LEU A 93 -8.90 4.03 -2.63
N GLN A 94 -9.41 3.49 -3.74
CA GLN A 94 -10.50 2.52 -3.75
C GLN A 94 -10.06 1.32 -4.57
N VAL A 95 -10.37 0.13 -4.09
CA VAL A 95 -9.98 -1.11 -4.78
C VAL A 95 -11.13 -1.65 -5.64
N THR A 96 -10.78 -2.39 -6.69
CA THR A 96 -11.74 -2.99 -7.63
C THR A 96 -11.70 -4.52 -7.54
N PRO A 97 -12.69 -5.24 -8.10
CA PRO A 97 -12.68 -6.70 -8.10
C PRO A 97 -11.36 -7.28 -8.65
N LYS A 98 -10.80 -8.26 -7.93
CA LYS A 98 -9.56 -8.99 -8.30
C LYS A 98 -8.28 -8.15 -8.31
N TRP A 99 -8.25 -7.02 -7.60
CA TRP A 99 -7.05 -6.18 -7.52
C TRP A 99 -5.87 -6.89 -6.82
N LEU A 100 -6.13 -7.70 -5.77
CA LEU A 100 -5.09 -8.23 -4.89
C LEU A 100 -4.46 -9.54 -5.41
N SER A 101 -5.28 -10.51 -5.84
CA SER A 101 -4.82 -11.83 -6.33
C SER A 101 -3.61 -11.77 -7.29
N PRO A 102 -3.58 -10.92 -8.34
CA PRO A 102 -2.45 -10.86 -9.26
C PRO A 102 -1.15 -10.34 -8.61
N LEU A 103 -1.27 -9.39 -7.66
CA LEU A 103 -0.13 -8.84 -6.93
C LEU A 103 0.48 -9.90 -6.02
N LEU A 104 -0.35 -10.64 -5.28
CA LEU A 104 0.11 -11.72 -4.41
C LEU A 104 0.81 -12.82 -5.21
N ALA A 105 0.25 -13.21 -6.37
CA ALA A 105 0.77 -14.29 -7.18
C ALA A 105 2.24 -14.06 -7.60
N VAL A 106 2.61 -12.85 -8.00
CA VAL A 106 3.98 -12.55 -8.46
C VAL A 106 4.97 -12.42 -7.31
N ILE A 107 4.53 -11.94 -6.14
CA ILE A 107 5.37 -11.84 -4.94
C ILE A 107 5.60 -13.23 -4.33
N GLU A 108 4.55 -14.04 -4.20
CA GLU A 108 4.63 -15.42 -3.67
C GLU A 108 5.45 -16.35 -4.58
N GLN A 109 5.42 -16.12 -5.90
CA GLN A 109 6.26 -16.86 -6.86
C GLN A 109 7.67 -16.28 -7.01
N HIS A 110 7.99 -15.20 -6.30
CA HIS A 110 9.26 -14.48 -6.40
C HIS A 110 9.63 -14.08 -7.85
N THR A 111 8.61 -13.77 -8.66
CA THR A 111 8.80 -13.29 -10.05
C THR A 111 8.87 -11.76 -10.13
N ALA A 112 8.56 -11.06 -9.04
CA ALA A 112 8.74 -9.63 -8.88
C ALA A 112 9.23 -9.29 -7.46
N ALA A 113 10.04 -8.24 -7.32
CA ALA A 113 10.42 -7.69 -6.02
C ALA A 113 9.31 -6.79 -5.42
N ILE A 114 8.69 -6.00 -6.30
CA ILE A 114 7.56 -5.12 -6.00
C ILE A 114 6.53 -5.33 -7.11
N ALA A 115 5.26 -5.37 -6.74
CA ALA A 115 4.14 -5.39 -7.66
C ALA A 115 3.16 -4.27 -7.32
N ALA A 116 2.67 -3.54 -8.33
CA ALA A 116 1.68 -2.49 -8.17
C ALA A 116 0.50 -2.73 -9.13
N PRO A 117 -0.73 -2.32 -8.76
CA PRO A 117 -1.87 -2.39 -9.66
C PRO A 117 -1.79 -1.29 -10.73
N LEU A 118 -2.71 -1.35 -11.69
CA LEU A 118 -3.05 -0.18 -12.50
C LEU A 118 -3.82 0.81 -11.64
N TYR A 119 -3.50 2.10 -11.76
CA TYR A 119 -4.28 3.15 -11.14
C TYR A 119 -5.28 3.70 -12.16
N LEU A 120 -6.53 3.78 -11.74
CA LEU A 120 -7.66 4.22 -12.56
C LEU A 120 -8.29 5.49 -11.97
N ASP A 121 -8.81 6.36 -12.82
CA ASP A 121 -9.69 7.44 -12.38
C ASP A 121 -11.12 6.94 -12.09
N GLY A 122 -12.00 7.86 -11.67
CA GLY A 122 -13.40 7.54 -11.36
C GLY A 122 -14.24 7.08 -12.56
N ASP A 123 -13.76 7.31 -13.79
CA ASP A 123 -14.39 6.86 -15.03
C ASP A 123 -13.79 5.52 -15.52
N GLY A 124 -12.81 4.97 -14.80
CA GLY A 124 -12.13 3.72 -15.12
C GLY A 124 -10.99 3.86 -16.13
N ASN A 125 -10.57 5.08 -16.47
CA ASN A 125 -9.43 5.28 -17.37
C ASN A 125 -8.12 5.11 -16.61
N THR A 126 -7.14 4.49 -17.25
CA THR A 126 -5.80 4.33 -16.68
C THR A 126 -5.07 5.67 -16.56
N ILE A 127 -4.73 6.04 -15.32
CA ILE A 127 -3.92 7.21 -14.99
C ILE A 127 -2.46 6.85 -14.77
N GLU A 128 -2.18 5.66 -14.21
CA GLU A 128 -0.83 5.13 -14.08
C GLU A 128 -0.76 3.62 -14.38
N SER A 129 0.25 3.22 -15.15
CA SER A 129 0.54 1.81 -15.53
C SER A 129 2.03 1.49 -15.50
N GLY A 130 2.77 2.20 -14.66
CA GLY A 130 4.22 2.15 -14.53
C GLY A 130 4.94 3.15 -15.42
N ALA A 131 6.22 3.36 -15.11
CA ALA A 131 7.08 4.32 -15.75
C ALA A 131 8.45 3.71 -16.08
N SER A 132 9.22 4.43 -16.89
CA SER A 132 10.63 4.11 -17.14
C SER A 132 11.54 5.05 -16.37
N ILE A 133 12.74 4.58 -16.04
CA ILE A 133 13.76 5.41 -15.40
C ILE A 133 14.84 5.72 -16.44
N THR A 134 15.18 6.99 -16.60
CA THR A 134 16.28 7.43 -17.46
C THR A 134 17.63 7.06 -16.87
N VAL A 135 18.69 7.08 -17.68
CA VAL A 135 20.05 6.73 -17.23
C VAL A 135 20.58 7.62 -16.10
N ASP A 136 20.04 8.83 -15.95
CA ASP A 136 20.33 9.80 -14.90
C ASP A 136 19.34 9.75 -13.73
N GLY A 137 18.47 8.75 -13.66
CA GLY A 137 17.60 8.47 -12.51
C GLY A 137 16.26 9.23 -12.50
N HIS A 138 15.87 9.86 -13.62
CA HIS A 138 14.57 10.53 -13.70
C HIS A 138 13.46 9.57 -14.13
N VAL A 139 12.33 9.63 -13.44
CA VAL A 139 11.11 8.92 -13.83
C VAL A 139 10.50 9.60 -15.06
N LEU A 140 10.34 8.84 -16.14
CA LEU A 140 9.79 9.28 -17.41
C LEU A 140 8.40 8.68 -17.64
N GLY A 141 7.41 9.57 -17.70
CA GLY A 141 6.01 9.20 -17.88
C GLY A 141 5.41 8.52 -16.66
N SER A 142 4.15 8.11 -16.79
CA SER A 142 3.41 7.37 -15.76
C SER A 142 2.62 6.20 -16.35
N ARG A 143 2.70 6.01 -17.67
CA ARG A 143 1.95 5.00 -18.39
C ARG A 143 2.85 4.25 -19.36
N THR A 144 2.74 2.94 -19.34
CA THR A 144 3.31 2.06 -20.35
C THR A 144 2.24 1.56 -21.33
N SER A 145 2.66 1.15 -22.52
CA SER A 145 1.76 0.56 -23.52
C SER A 145 1.37 -0.89 -23.16
N GLY A 146 0.10 -1.23 -23.42
CA GLY A 146 -0.44 -2.58 -23.25
C GLY A 146 -1.24 -2.79 -21.96
N VAL A 147 -1.82 -3.99 -21.81
CA VAL A 147 -2.56 -4.44 -20.62
C VAL A 147 -1.96 -5.75 -20.11
N GLY A 148 -1.99 -5.96 -18.79
CA GLY A 148 -1.50 -7.19 -18.15
C GLY A 148 -0.24 -6.99 -17.30
N LEU A 149 0.34 -8.11 -16.86
CA LEU A 149 1.57 -8.13 -16.07
C LEU A 149 2.76 -7.72 -16.95
N LYS A 150 3.50 -6.69 -16.51
CA LYS A 150 4.62 -6.13 -17.27
C LYS A 150 5.73 -5.67 -16.34
N PRO A 151 7.01 -5.96 -16.66
CA PRO A 151 8.13 -5.32 -15.98
C PRO A 151 8.17 -3.83 -16.33
N VAL A 152 8.40 -3.00 -15.32
CA VAL A 152 8.55 -1.56 -15.43
C VAL A 152 9.68 -1.11 -14.52
N ASP A 153 10.28 0.04 -14.81
CA ASP A 153 11.43 0.51 -14.03
C ASP A 153 10.97 1.22 -12.75
N HIS A 154 9.75 1.78 -12.74
CA HIS A 154 9.19 2.51 -11.61
C HIS A 154 7.66 2.34 -11.52
N VAL A 155 7.15 2.31 -10.30
CA VAL A 155 5.73 2.36 -9.93
C VAL A 155 5.57 3.25 -8.71
N SER A 156 4.53 4.09 -8.67
CA SER A 156 4.21 4.90 -7.48
C SER A 156 3.97 4.01 -6.26
N ALA A 157 4.50 4.41 -5.10
CA ALA A 157 4.29 3.70 -3.82
C ALA A 157 2.86 3.81 -3.27
N ALA A 158 1.92 4.43 -4.00
CA ALA A 158 0.53 4.51 -3.57
C ALA A 158 -0.09 3.12 -3.27
N CYS A 159 0.32 2.06 -3.97
CA CYS A 159 -0.05 0.69 -3.68
C CYS A 159 1.05 -0.29 -4.14
N TRP A 160 1.84 -0.82 -3.21
CA TRP A 160 2.86 -1.84 -3.49
C TRP A 160 2.62 -3.11 -2.70
N ALA A 161 2.69 -4.26 -3.36
CA ALA A 161 2.88 -5.56 -2.75
C ALA A 161 4.36 -5.95 -2.82
N PHE A 162 4.92 -6.47 -1.73
CA PHE A 162 6.31 -6.93 -1.67
C PHE A 162 6.54 -7.95 -0.55
N ASN A 163 7.69 -8.63 -0.61
CA ASN A 163 8.16 -9.47 0.48
C ASN A 163 8.77 -8.60 1.60
N LYS A 164 8.28 -8.76 2.83
CA LYS A 164 8.73 -8.02 4.03
C LYS A 164 10.22 -8.08 4.23
N GLN A 165 10.82 -9.28 4.14
CA GLN A 165 12.25 -9.46 4.40
C GLN A 165 13.10 -8.74 3.35
N TRP A 166 12.65 -8.70 2.10
CA TRP A 166 13.36 -7.97 1.05
C TRP A 166 13.30 -6.47 1.28
N PHE A 167 12.12 -5.93 1.62
CA PHE A 167 11.97 -4.51 1.94
C PHE A 167 12.84 -4.11 3.15
N GLU A 168 12.83 -4.92 4.21
CA GLU A 168 13.68 -4.68 5.39
C GLU A 168 15.18 -4.79 5.05
N ALA A 169 15.58 -5.76 4.21
CA ALA A 169 16.97 -5.92 3.76
C ALA A 169 17.47 -4.75 2.90
N MET A 170 16.57 -4.08 2.16
CA MET A 170 16.89 -2.86 1.41
C MET A 170 16.93 -1.60 2.29
N GLY A 171 16.59 -1.70 3.57
CA GLY A 171 16.57 -0.57 4.51
C GLY A 171 15.21 0.14 4.62
N GLY A 172 14.19 -0.32 3.88
CA GLY A 172 12.89 0.33 3.78
C GLY A 172 12.95 1.72 3.16
N PHE A 173 11.93 2.54 3.40
CA PHE A 173 11.94 3.93 2.92
C PHE A 173 12.91 4.80 3.72
N ASP A 174 13.64 5.69 3.03
CA ASP A 174 14.59 6.58 3.69
C ASP A 174 13.86 7.60 4.59
N PRO A 175 14.13 7.62 5.91
CA PRO A 175 13.46 8.53 6.84
C PRO A 175 13.78 10.03 6.61
N THR A 176 14.79 10.36 5.82
CA THR A 176 15.18 11.75 5.54
C THR A 176 14.17 12.50 4.66
N TYR A 177 13.31 11.79 3.93
CA TYR A 177 12.22 12.38 3.13
C TYR A 177 11.08 12.98 3.98
N GLY A 178 11.16 12.85 5.32
CA GLY A 178 10.33 13.61 6.24
C GLY A 178 8.85 13.25 6.12
N LEU A 179 8.01 14.20 5.71
CA LEU A 179 6.55 14.04 5.72
C LEU A 179 6.00 13.22 4.53
N GLY A 180 6.79 13.00 3.48
CA GLY A 180 6.43 12.24 2.29
C GLY A 180 6.91 12.90 0.99
N TYR A 181 6.64 12.23 -0.13
CA TYR A 181 7.18 12.47 -1.47
C TYR A 181 8.66 12.07 -1.61
N TYR A 182 8.98 11.45 -2.75
CA TYR A 182 10.30 10.97 -3.16
C TYR A 182 10.82 9.73 -2.43
N GLU A 183 10.06 9.16 -1.48
CA GLU A 183 10.43 7.89 -0.85
C GLU A 183 10.41 6.71 -1.83
N ASP A 184 9.68 6.85 -2.93
CA ASP A 184 9.49 5.83 -3.97
C ASP A 184 10.40 6.00 -5.20
N LYS A 185 11.33 6.97 -5.14
CA LYS A 185 12.30 7.25 -6.21
C LYS A 185 13.66 6.60 -5.99
#